data_AF-A0A285R4Y5-F1
#
_entry.id   AF-A0A285R4Y5-F1
#
_cell.length_a   1.000
_cell.length_b   1.000
_cell.length_c   1.000
_cell.angle_alpha   90.00
_cell.angle_beta   90.00
_cell.angle_gamma   90.00
#
_symmetry.space_group_name_H-M   'P 1'
#
loop_
_entity.id
_entity.type
_entity.pdbx_description
1 polymer ?
#
loop_
_entity_poly.entity_id
_entity_poly.type
_entity_poly.pdbx_seq_one_letter_code
_entity_poly.pdbx_strand_id
1 'polypeptide(L)'
;MSPRELEATLLLKAAARLQAVKDDWGNEDGLVTLDDALSYNRRLWTILATSVTSNDNPMPVEIKQNLGSLGAFILKHTLDVMTNPSPERLTTLIQINRNIAQGLRGT
;
A
#
# COMPACT_ATOMS: atom_id res chain seq x y z
N MET A 1 -20.26 -5.95 4.45
CA MET A 1 -18.95 -5.32 4.23
C MET A 1 -19.05 -4.51 2.96
N SER A 2 -18.81 -3.21 3.03
CA SER A 2 -18.77 -2.33 1.86
C SER A 2 -17.43 -2.51 1.09
N PRO A 3 -17.37 -2.13 -0.20
CA PRO A 3 -16.11 -2.12 -0.94
C PRO A 3 -15.00 -1.32 -0.23
N ARG A 4 -15.35 -0.16 0.36
CA ARG A 4 -14.38 0.67 1.10
C ARG A 4 -13.85 0.01 2.37
N GLU A 5 -14.70 -0.71 3.11
CA GLU A 5 -14.27 -1.48 4.28
C GLU A 5 -13.30 -2.61 3.90
N LEU A 6 -13.54 -3.25 2.74
CA LEU A 6 -12.65 -4.26 2.19
C LEU A 6 -11.30 -3.65 1.79
N GLU A 7 -11.30 -2.55 1.05
CA GLU A 7 -10.09 -1.80 0.65
C GLU A 7 -9.26 -1.39 1.88
N ALA A 8 -9.89 -0.81 2.90
CA ALA A 8 -9.22 -0.43 4.15
C ALA A 8 -8.59 -1.65 4.86
N THR A 9 -9.31 -2.78 4.88
CA THR A 9 -8.81 -4.02 5.49
C THR A 9 -7.60 -4.58 4.73
N LEU A 10 -7.62 -4.55 3.40
CA LEU A 10 -6.50 -4.97 2.56
C LEU A 10 -5.28 -4.06 2.73
N LEU A 11 -5.48 -2.74 2.85
CA LEU A 11 -4.40 -1.78 3.13
C LEU A 11 -3.75 -2.04 4.50
N LEU A 12 -4.55 -2.30 5.55
CA LEU A 12 -4.00 -2.68 6.86
C LEU A 12 -3.25 -4.00 6.81
N LYS A 13 -3.73 -4.98 6.03
CA LYS A 13 -3.00 -6.23 5.81
C LYS A 13 -1.65 -6.00 5.09
N ALA A 14 -1.61 -5.10 4.11
CA ALA A 14 -0.36 -4.71 3.45
C ALA A 14 0.61 -4.06 4.45
N ALA A 15 0.12 -3.12 5.27
CA ALA A 15 0.91 -2.48 6.31
C ALA A 15 1.46 -3.50 7.33
N ALA A 16 0.64 -4.46 7.77
CA ALA A 16 1.05 -5.50 8.71
C ALA A 16 2.14 -6.41 8.13
N ARG A 17 2.02 -6.80 6.85
CA ARG A 17 3.04 -7.60 6.16
C ARG A 17 4.37 -6.87 6.05
N LEU A 18 4.35 -5.60 5.65
CA LEU A 18 5.55 -4.77 5.57
C LEU A 18 6.17 -4.53 6.96
N GLN A 19 5.34 -4.35 7.99
CA GLN A 19 5.79 -4.21 9.37
C GLN A 19 6.48 -5.50 9.85
N ALA A 20 5.92 -6.68 9.57
CA ALA A 20 6.53 -7.96 9.93
C ALA A 20 7.93 -8.12 9.32
N VAL A 21 8.09 -7.80 8.04
CA VAL A 21 9.41 -7.80 7.38
C VAL A 21 10.37 -6.80 8.03
N LYS A 22 9.87 -5.62 8.42
CA LYS A 22 10.69 -4.59 9.07
C LYS A 22 11.14 -5.02 10.47
N ASP A 23 10.25 -5.61 11.25
CA ASP A 23 10.51 -6.03 12.63
C ASP A 23 11.47 -7.22 12.69
N ASP A 24 11.45 -8.07 11.65
CA ASP A 24 12.29 -9.27 11.49
C ASP A 24 13.34 -9.10 10.39
N TRP A 25 13.87 -7.87 10.24
CA TRP A 25 14.75 -7.54 9.12
C TRP A 25 16.05 -8.34 9.13
N GLY A 26 16.36 -8.98 8.00
CA GLY A 26 17.55 -9.82 7.84
C GLY A 26 17.36 -11.27 8.29
N ASN A 27 16.17 -11.65 8.78
CA ASN A 27 15.83 -13.04 9.04
C ASN A 27 15.36 -13.73 7.75
N GLU A 28 16.19 -14.63 7.20
CA GLU A 28 15.88 -15.39 5.99
C GLU A 28 14.80 -16.45 6.21
N ASP A 29 14.57 -16.88 7.46
CA ASP A 29 13.53 -17.84 7.85
C ASP A 29 12.19 -17.16 8.24
N GLY A 30 12.07 -15.85 8.02
CA GLY A 30 10.87 -15.09 8.31
C GLY A 30 9.64 -15.60 7.55
N LEU A 31 8.47 -15.62 8.21
CA LEU A 31 7.21 -16.10 7.62
C LEU A 31 6.72 -15.29 6.41
N VAL A 32 7.21 -14.06 6.24
CA VAL A 32 6.89 -13.17 5.13
C VAL A 32 8.19 -12.61 4.59
N THR A 33 8.46 -12.84 3.32
CA THR A 33 9.66 -12.30 2.68
C THR A 33 9.46 -10.83 2.28
N LEU A 34 10.56 -10.11 2.09
CA LEU A 34 10.52 -8.74 1.56
C LEU A 34 9.81 -8.69 0.20
N ASP A 35 10.14 -9.61 -0.71
CA ASP A 35 9.53 -9.65 -2.04
C ASP A 35 8.02 -9.90 -1.96
N ASP A 36 7.57 -10.82 -1.11
CA ASP A 36 6.14 -11.10 -0.91
C ASP A 36 5.37 -9.88 -0.39
N ALA A 37 5.95 -9.17 0.59
CA ALA A 37 5.33 -7.99 1.17
C ALA A 37 5.25 -6.84 0.15
N LEU A 38 6.34 -6.58 -0.59
CA LEU A 38 6.39 -5.54 -1.62
C LEU A 38 5.48 -5.87 -2.81
N SER A 39 5.47 -7.12 -3.27
CA SER A 39 4.61 -7.59 -4.36
C SER A 39 3.13 -7.50 -3.99
N TYR A 40 2.77 -7.86 -2.75
CA TYR A 40 1.42 -7.68 -2.24
C TYR A 40 1.01 -6.20 -2.22
N ASN A 41 1.88 -5.34 -1.67
CA ASN A 41 1.64 -3.90 -1.61
C ASN A 41 1.46 -3.29 -3.01
N ARG A 42 2.37 -3.62 -3.93
CA ARG A 42 2.35 -3.14 -5.33
C ARG A 42 1.04 -3.53 -6.02
N ARG A 43 0.65 -4.81 -5.94
CA ARG A 43 -0.58 -5.32 -6.56
C ARG A 43 -1.83 -4.63 -6.02
N LEU A 44 -1.90 -4.45 -4.71
CA LEU A 44 -3.03 -3.75 -4.09
C LEU A 44 -3.15 -2.31 -4.61
N TRP A 45 -2.05 -1.57 -4.66
CA TRP A 45 -2.04 -0.20 -5.16
C TRP A 45 -2.33 -0.08 -6.65
N THR A 46 -1.90 -1.06 -7.47
CA THR A 46 -2.32 -1.12 -8.88
C THR A 46 -3.84 -1.25 -9.00
N ILE A 47 -4.46 -2.14 -8.22
CA ILE A 47 -5.93 -2.34 -8.24
C ILE A 47 -6.64 -1.06 -7.78
N LEU A 48 -6.22 -0.48 -6.64
CA LEU A 48 -6.82 0.75 -6.11
C LEU A 48 -6.69 1.92 -7.09
N ALA A 49 -5.51 2.14 -7.67
CA ALA A 49 -5.29 3.19 -8.65
C ALA A 49 -6.23 3.03 -9.86
N THR A 50 -6.35 1.81 -10.41
CA THR A 50 -7.23 1.55 -11.56
C THR A 50 -8.72 1.76 -11.25
N SER A 51 -9.16 1.38 -10.05
CA SER A 51 -10.54 1.58 -9.58
C SER A 51 -10.89 3.07 -9.41
N VAL A 52 -9.95 3.84 -8.88
CA VAL A 52 -10.13 5.28 -8.60
C VAL A 52 -10.11 6.13 -9.87
N THR A 53 -9.29 5.75 -10.87
CA THR A 53 -9.20 6.45 -12.15
C THR A 53 -10.33 6.08 -13.13
N SER A 54 -11.23 5.16 -12.77
CA SER A 54 -12.38 4.84 -13.62
C SER A 54 -13.33 6.04 -13.74
N ASN A 55 -13.87 6.25 -14.93
CA ASN A 55 -14.82 7.34 -15.23
C ASN A 55 -16.11 7.23 -14.41
N ASP A 56 -16.49 6.01 -14.00
CA ASP A 56 -17.72 5.73 -13.24
C ASP A 56 -17.58 5.98 -11.73
N ASN A 57 -16.38 6.37 -11.25
CA ASN A 57 -16.15 6.62 -9.84
C ASN A 57 -16.71 8.00 -9.42
N PRO A 58 -17.66 8.10 -8.48
CA PRO A 58 -18.32 9.38 -8.15
C PRO A 58 -17.47 10.32 -7.27
N MET A 59 -16.22 9.97 -6.96
CA MET A 59 -15.36 10.81 -6.12
C MET A 59 -14.98 12.13 -6.79
N PRO A 60 -14.74 13.21 -6.01
CA PRO A 60 -14.23 14.47 -6.54
C PRO A 60 -12.92 14.29 -7.31
N VAL A 61 -12.76 15.05 -8.40
CA VAL A 61 -11.59 14.96 -9.29
C VAL A 61 -10.26 15.13 -8.54
N GLU A 62 -10.22 16.02 -7.55
CA GLU A 62 -9.05 16.28 -6.71
C GLU A 62 -8.65 15.04 -5.89
N ILE A 63 -9.62 14.32 -5.34
CA ILE A 63 -9.38 13.07 -4.60
C ILE A 63 -8.83 11.99 -5.53
N LYS A 64 -9.39 11.88 -6.74
CA LYS A 64 -8.88 10.95 -7.76
C LYS A 64 -7.43 11.26 -8.15
N GLN A 65 -7.10 12.54 -8.36
CA GLN A 65 -5.75 12.99 -8.70
C GLN A 65 -4.74 12.72 -7.58
N ASN A 66 -5.12 12.99 -6.33
CA ASN A 66 -4.29 12.71 -5.16
C ASN A 66 -4.01 11.21 -5.01
N LEU A 67 -5.03 10.36 -5.16
CA LEU A 67 -4.88 8.91 -5.09
C LEU A 67 -4.06 8.34 -6.27
N GLY A 68 -4.23 8.89 -7.48
CA GLY A 68 -3.40 8.53 -8.63
C GLY A 68 -1.92 8.87 -8.41
N SER A 69 -1.65 10.07 -7.86
CA SER A 69 -0.29 10.51 -7.53
C SER A 69 0.35 9.64 -6.44
N LEU A 70 -0.42 9.28 -5.41
CA LEU A 70 0.01 8.33 -4.38
C LEU A 70 0.31 6.94 -4.97
N GLY A 71 -0.55 6.44 -5.86
CA GLY A 71 -0.32 5.19 -6.56
C GLY A 71 1.02 5.20 -7.31
N ALA A 72 1.29 6.24 -8.11
CA ALA A 72 2.55 6.38 -8.83
C ALA A 72 3.76 6.45 -7.88
N PHE A 73 3.66 7.23 -6.79
CA PHE A 73 4.70 7.31 -5.77
C PHE A 73 5.01 5.94 -5.15
N ILE A 74 3.98 5.17 -4.81
CA ILE A 74 4.14 3.85 -4.16
C ILE A 74 4.76 2.84 -5.11
N LEU A 75 4.37 2.84 -6.39
CA LEU A 75 4.99 1.97 -7.40
C LEU A 75 6.49 2.28 -7.53
N LYS A 76 6.85 3.57 -7.64
CA LYS A 76 8.25 4.00 -7.71
C LYS A 76 9.02 3.62 -6.45
N HIS A 77 8.50 3.98 -5.27
CA HIS A 77 9.17 3.71 -3.99
C HIS A 77 9.31 2.20 -3.74
N THR A 78 8.35 1.39 -4.17
CA THR A 78 8.45 -0.08 -4.10
C THR A 78 9.64 -0.58 -4.92
N LEU A 79 9.84 -0.09 -6.14
CA LEU A 79 11.01 -0.44 -6.97
C LEU A 79 12.33 0.03 -6.33
N ASP A 80 12.34 1.22 -5.74
CA ASP A 80 13.50 1.74 -5.04
C ASP A 80 13.89 0.86 -3.83
N VAL A 81 12.91 0.30 -3.12
CA VAL A 81 13.17 -0.66 -2.02
C VAL A 81 13.67 -2.00 -2.56
N MET A 82 13.12 -2.49 -3.68
CA MET A 82 13.57 -3.75 -4.28
C MET A 82 15.04 -3.68 -4.73
N THR A 83 15.47 -2.51 -5.22
CA THR A 83 16.84 -2.31 -5.72
C THR A 83 17.84 -1.91 -4.63
N ASN A 84 17.37 -1.23 -3.58
CA ASN A 84 18.19 -0.83 -2.43
C ASN A 84 17.44 -1.08 -1.11
N PRO A 85 17.40 -2.34 -0.64
CA PRO A 85 16.59 -2.75 0.49
C PRO A 85 17.14 -2.18 1.81
N SER A 86 16.27 -1.52 2.57
CA SER A 86 16.55 -1.09 3.95
C SER A 86 15.25 -1.03 4.75
N PRO A 87 15.26 -1.38 6.05
CA PRO A 87 14.05 -1.42 6.88
C PRO A 87 13.40 -0.04 7.04
N GLU A 88 14.18 1.05 7.03
CA GLU A 88 13.69 2.42 7.18
C GLU A 88 12.77 2.81 6.01
N ARG A 89 13.10 2.36 4.79
CA ARG A 89 12.31 2.65 3.59
C ARG A 89 10.94 1.98 3.61
N LEU A 90 10.74 0.90 4.37
CA LEU A 90 9.42 0.28 4.53
C LEU A 90 8.46 1.16 5.34
N THR A 91 8.97 1.99 6.24
CA THR A 91 8.18 2.88 7.11
C THR A 91 7.23 3.75 6.31
N THR A 92 7.69 4.28 5.18
CA THR A 92 6.89 5.17 4.32
C THR A 92 5.67 4.42 3.76
N LEU A 93 5.87 3.21 3.23
CA LEU A 93 4.78 2.38 2.70
C LEU A 93 3.78 1.97 3.80
N ILE A 94 4.29 1.61 4.98
CA ILE A 94 3.47 1.23 6.14
C ILE A 94 2.57 2.40 6.57
N GLN A 95 3.15 3.60 6.72
CA GLN A 95 2.42 4.79 7.15
C GLN A 95 1.34 5.20 6.14
N ILE A 96 1.67 5.20 4.85
CA ILE A 96 0.68 5.53 3.81
C ILE A 96 -0.48 4.54 3.85
N ASN A 97 -0.21 3.24 3.89
CA ASN A 97 -1.27 2.23 3.97
C ASN A 97 -2.18 2.41 5.18
N ARG A 98 -1.60 2.67 6.37
CA ARG A 98 -2.38 2.91 7.60
C ARG A 98 -3.23 4.17 7.51
N ASN A 99 -2.66 5.27 7.01
CA ASN A 99 -3.35 6.55 6.90
C ASN A 99 -4.53 6.48 5.91
N ILE A 100 -4.33 5.85 4.75
CA ILE A 100 -5.40 5.68 3.75
C ILE A 100 -6.48 4.73 4.27
N ALA A 101 -6.10 3.63 4.93
CA ALA A 101 -7.08 2.73 5.53
C ALA A 101 -7.92 3.41 6.62
N GLN A 102 -7.31 4.27 7.43
CA GLN A 102 -8.03 5.06 8.43
C GLN A 102 -9.01 6.03 7.76
N GLY A 103 -8.56 6.75 6.72
CA GLY A 103 -9.40 7.65 5.95
C GLY A 103 -10.63 6.96 5.35
N LEU A 104 -10.45 5.77 4.77
CA LEU A 104 -11.53 4.98 4.17
C LEU A 104 -12.55 4.41 5.17
N ARG A 105 -12.17 4.24 6.44
CA ARG A 105 -13.07 3.78 7.52
C ARG A 105 -13.89 4.91 8.15
N GLY A 106 -13.43 6.15 8.00
CA GLY A 106 -14.12 7.35 8.50
C GLY A 106 -15.16 7.92 7.54
N THR A 107 -15.42 7.27 6.40
CA THR A 107 -16.38 7.66 5.36
C THR A 107 -17.46 6.61 5.19
#